data_AF-A0A661D5G1-F1
#
_entry.id   AF-A0A661D5G1-F1
#
_cell.length_a   1.000
_cell.length_b   1.000
_cell.length_c   1.000
_cell.angle_alpha   90.00
_cell.angle_beta   90.00
_cell.angle_gamma   90.00
#
_symmetry.space_group_name_H-M   'P 1'
#
loop_
_entity.id
_entity.type
_entity.pdbx_description
1 polymer ?
#
loop_
_entity_poly.entity_id
_entity_poly.type
_entity_poly.pdbx_seq_one_letter_code
_entity_poly.pdbx_strand_id
1 'polypeptide(L)' 'QAVSIVTESRRASISGLQRRLKVGYNRAARMVEDMEAAGVVSAVQSNGQREVIAPPPV' A
#
# COMPACT_ATOMS: atom_id res chain seq x y z
N GLN A 1 6.17 8.60 -0.34
CA GLN A 1 4.76 9.07 -0.34
C GLN A 1 3.76 7.93 -0.15
N ALA A 2 3.75 6.89 -1.02
CA ALA A 2 2.84 5.75 -0.87
C ALA A 2 2.94 5.08 0.53
N VAL A 3 4.16 4.84 1.02
CA VAL A 3 4.43 4.31 2.37
C VAL A 3 3.72 5.15 3.45
N SER A 4 3.92 6.48 3.49
CA SER A 4 3.25 7.38 4.44
C SER A 4 1.74 7.20 4.43
N ILE A 5 1.13 7.20 3.23
CA ILE A 5 -0.32 7.05 3.07
C ILE A 5 -0.80 5.72 3.64
N VAL A 6 -0.10 4.61 3.38
CA VAL A 6 -0.52 3.30 3.90
C VAL A 6 -0.25 3.18 5.40
N THR A 7 0.85 3.71 5.92
CA THR A 7 1.18 3.67 7.36
C THR A 7 0.26 4.55 8.20
N GLU A 8 -0.17 5.71 7.68
CA GLU A 8 -1.16 6.58 8.31
C GLU A 8 -2.57 5.98 8.26
N SER A 9 -3.01 5.53 7.07
CA SER A 9 -4.37 5.02 6.89
C SER A 9 -4.58 3.60 7.39
N ARG A 10 -3.49 2.87 7.67
CA ARG A 10 -3.48 1.43 8.00
C ARG A 10 -4.16 0.57 6.92
N ARG A 11 -4.18 1.05 5.67
CA ARG A 11 -4.84 0.38 4.53
C ARG A 11 -3.95 0.39 3.30
N ALA A 12 -3.50 -0.79 2.87
CA ALA A 12 -2.73 -0.95 1.65
C ALA A 12 -3.58 -1.56 0.53
N SER A 13 -4.27 -0.71 -0.22
CA SER A 13 -5.04 -1.13 -1.40
C SER A 13 -4.65 -0.33 -2.64
N ILE A 14 -4.60 -1.02 -3.79
CA ILE A 14 -4.23 -0.43 -5.08
C ILE A 14 -5.19 0.74 -5.40
N SER A 15 -6.49 0.52 -5.29
CA SER A 15 -7.50 1.55 -5.57
C SER A 15 -7.42 2.75 -4.62
N GLY A 16 -7.02 2.53 -3.37
CA GLY A 16 -6.76 3.59 -2.40
C GLY A 16 -5.60 4.49 -2.85
N LEU A 17 -4.47 3.88 -3.22
CA LEU A 17 -3.30 4.60 -3.71
C LEU A 17 -3.57 5.34 -5.02
N GLN A 18 -4.30 4.72 -5.96
CA GLN A 18 -4.72 5.39 -7.20
C GLN A 18 -5.42 6.73 -6.92
N ARG A 19 -6.40 6.74 -6.00
CA ARG A 19 -7.16 7.95 -5.68
C ARG A 19 -6.32 9.00 -4.93
N ARG A 20 -5.54 8.59 -3.92
CA ARG A 20 -4.74 9.54 -3.13
C ARG A 20 -3.58 10.13 -3.92
N LEU A 21 -2.91 9.33 -4.74
CA LEU A 21 -1.73 9.75 -5.51
C LEU A 21 -2.06 10.20 -6.94
N LYS A 22 -3.32 10.06 -7.38
CA LYS A 22 -3.78 10.36 -8.75
C LYS A 22 -2.94 9.63 -9.82
N VAL A 23 -2.71 8.34 -9.61
CA VAL A 23 -1.93 7.48 -10.51
C VAL A 23 -2.78 6.36 -11.12
N GLY A 24 -2.35 5.85 -12.27
CA GLY A 24 -2.95 4.68 -12.92
C GLY A 24 -2.73 3.38 -12.15
N TYR A 25 -3.52 2.36 -12.48
CA TYR A 25 -3.54 1.06 -11.79
C TYR A 25 -2.15 0.42 -11.71
N ASN A 26 -1.45 0.26 -12.84
CA ASN A 26 -0.15 -0.41 -12.89
C ASN A 26 0.90 0.26 -11.99
N ARG A 27 0.87 1.60 -11.91
CA ARG A 27 1.79 2.34 -11.05
C ARG A 27 1.48 2.11 -9.57
N ALA A 28 0.20 2.10 -9.20
CA ALA A 28 -0.21 1.78 -7.83
C ALA A 28 0.06 0.31 -7.47
N ALA A 29 -0.14 -0.63 -8.40
CA ALA A 29 0.17 -2.04 -8.20
C ALA A 29 1.66 -2.26 -7.92
N ARG A 30 2.54 -1.68 -8.74
CA ARG A 30 4.00 -1.75 -8.53
C ARG A 30 4.42 -1.16 -7.19
N MET A 31 3.85 0.00 -6.79
CA MET A 31 4.11 0.56 -5.46
C MET A 31 3.76 -0.42 -4.34
N VAL A 32 2.69 -1.19 -4.49
CA VAL A 32 2.27 -2.19 -3.50
C VAL A 32 3.20 -3.41 -3.50
N GLU A 33 3.63 -3.88 -4.66
CA GLU A 33 4.63 -4.96 -4.79
C GLU A 33 5.97 -4.54 -4.15
N ASP A 34 6.43 -3.32 -4.43
CA ASP A 34 7.65 -2.76 -3.84
C ASP A 34 7.53 -2.67 -2.31
N MET A 35 6.35 -2.29 -1.80
CA MET A 35 6.08 -2.24 -0.35
C MET A 35 6.03 -3.64 0.29
N GLU A 36 5.50 -4.64 -0.41
CA GLU A 36 5.53 -6.04 0.05
C GLU A 36 6.96 -6.56 0.12
N ALA A 37 7.74 -6.35 -0.95
CA ALA A 37 9.15 -6.75 -1.01
C ALA A 37 10.00 -6.07 0.07
N ALA A 38 9.68 -4.83 0.43
CA ALA A 38 10.33 -4.08 1.50
C ALA A 38 9.81 -4.44 2.92
N GLY A 39 8.84 -5.35 3.05
CA GLY A 39 8.25 -5.73 4.34
C GLY A 39 7.36 -4.66 4.99
N VAL A 40 6.91 -3.67 4.21
CA VAL A 40 6.01 -2.60 4.68
C VAL A 40 4.57 -3.10 4.78
N VAL A 41 4.17 -3.99 3.88
CA VAL A 41 2.82 -4.58 3.83
C VAL A 41 2.90 -6.10 3.70
N SER A 42 1.86 -6.81 4.13
CA SER A 42 1.75 -8.26 3.98
C SER A 42 1.55 -8.68 2.53
N ALA A 43 1.66 -9.98 2.28
CA ALA A 43 1.06 -10.63 1.13
C ALA A 43 -0.44 -10.31 1.02
N VAL A 44 -0.98 -10.45 -0.19
CA VAL A 44 -2.40 -10.20 -0.46
C VAL A 44 -3.27 -11.21 0.30
N GLN A 45 -4.26 -10.71 1.03
CA GLN A 45 -5.26 -11.54 1.70
C GLN A 45 -6.34 -11.97 0.71
N SER A 46 -7.17 -12.94 1.11
CA SER A 46 -8.29 -13.46 0.30
C SER A 46 -9.31 -12.40 -0.12
N ASN A 47 -9.40 -11.29 0.61
CA ASN A 47 -10.28 -10.14 0.29
C ASN A 47 -9.61 -9.10 -0.65
N GLY A 48 -8.42 -9.38 -1.17
CA GLY A 48 -7.67 -8.48 -2.05
C GLY A 48 -7.01 -7.29 -1.34
N GLN A 49 -7.06 -7.21 -0.01
CA GLN A 49 -6.37 -6.21 0.79
C GLN A 49 -5.05 -6.76 1.35
N ARG A 50 -4.19 -5.84 1.79
CA ARG A 50 -2.94 -6.15 2.46
C ARG A 50 -2.92 -5.47 3.82
N GLU A 51 -2.36 -6.15 4.80
CA GLU A 51 -2.13 -5.60 6.12
C GLU A 51 -0.87 -4.74 6.11
N VAL A 52 -0.87 -3.64 6.87
CA VAL A 52 0.29 -2.76 6.97
C VAL A 52 1.15 -3.21 8.15
N ILE A 53 2.36 -3.68 7.87
CA ILE A 53 3.29 -4.20 8.87
C ILE A 53 4.13 -3.08 9.46
N ALA A 54 4.54 -2.11 8.63
CA ALA A 54 5.35 -0.98 9.08
C ALA A 54 4.64 -0.17 10.18
N PRO A 55 5.40 0.38 11.15
CA PRO A 55 4.84 1.25 12.18
C PRO A 55 4.22 2.52 11.58
N PRO A 56 3.32 3.20 12.31
CA PRO A 56 2.84 4.52 11.89
C PRO A 56 4.02 5.49 11.73
N PRO A 57 3.92 6.49 10.83
CA PRO A 57 4.98 7.48 10.67
C PRO A 57 5.15 8.29 11.96
N VAL A 58 6.42 8.57 12.30
CA VAL A 58 6.83 9.45 13.41
C VAL A 58 6.66 10.92 13.06
#